data_AF-C6XX15-F1
#
_entry.id   AF-C6XX15-F1
#
_cell.length_a   1.000
_cell.length_b   1.000
_cell.length_c   1.000
_cell.angle_alpha   90.00
_cell.angle_beta   90.00
_cell.angle_gamma   90.00
#
_symmetry.space_group_name_H-M   'P 1'
#
loop_
_entity.id
_entity.type
_entity.pdbx_description
1 polymer ?
#
loop_
_entity_poly.entity_id
_entity_poly.type
_entity_poly.pdbx_seq_one_letter_code
_entity_poly.pdbx_strand_id
1 'polypeptide(L)'
;MNYPLFKGSVMGLLLGIASLTASAQKINEQELKVNVGKISNSTQHLKNLEPVTFQYDVNKYKHLKLPAGEQYGFMASNVQPEFPAMVYEASKVYEAGKNNAKVARYNEVQTENLIPVLVAAIKEQQAEIELLKKEVQLLKAKSK
;
A
#
# COMPACT_ATOMS: atom_id res chain seq x y z
N MET A 1 -84.39 -30.06 1.81
CA MET A 1 -84.28 -28.98 0.80
C MET A 1 -82.82 -28.90 0.35
N ASN A 2 -82.55 -29.55 -0.79
CA ASN A 2 -81.54 -29.29 -1.86
C ASN A 2 -80.02 -29.14 -1.56
N TYR A 3 -79.28 -30.26 -1.78
CA TYR A 3 -77.97 -30.54 -2.44
C TYR A 3 -77.13 -29.43 -3.16
N PRO A 4 -75.86 -29.66 -3.62
CA PRO A 4 -74.87 -30.76 -3.41
C PRO A 4 -73.36 -30.34 -3.30
N LEU A 5 -72.49 -31.37 -3.11
CA LEU A 5 -71.09 -31.57 -3.54
C LEU A 5 -70.29 -30.38 -4.14
N PHE A 6 -69.08 -30.16 -3.62
CA PHE A 6 -67.93 -29.79 -4.46
C PHE A 6 -66.69 -30.63 -4.12
N LYS A 7 -66.12 -31.23 -5.18
CA LYS A 7 -64.98 -32.15 -5.20
C LYS A 7 -63.68 -31.35 -5.29
N GLY A 8 -62.63 -31.86 -4.65
CA GLY A 8 -61.23 -31.69 -5.06
C GLY A 8 -60.59 -30.32 -4.81
N SER A 9 -59.53 -30.28 -4.02
CA SER A 9 -58.17 -30.40 -4.57
C SER A 9 -57.15 -30.02 -3.50
N VAL A 10 -56.18 -30.90 -3.35
CA VAL A 10 -54.89 -30.68 -2.69
C VAL A 10 -54.31 -29.35 -3.18
N MET A 11 -54.13 -28.37 -2.29
CA MET A 11 -53.24 -27.24 -2.58
C MET A 11 -52.22 -27.16 -1.48
N GLY A 12 -51.17 -27.97 -1.64
CA GLY A 12 -50.01 -27.97 -0.79
C GLY A 12 -49.34 -26.60 -0.79
N LEU A 13 -48.92 -26.16 0.39
CA LEU A 13 -48.10 -25.00 0.61
C LEU A 13 -46.71 -25.29 0.04
N LEU A 14 -46.48 -24.96 -1.23
CA LEU A 14 -45.16 -24.96 -1.85
C LEU A 14 -44.38 -23.74 -1.31
N LEU A 15 -43.75 -23.92 -0.15
CA LEU A 15 -42.66 -23.06 0.30
C LEU A 15 -41.46 -23.32 -0.62
N GLY A 16 -41.40 -22.58 -1.73
CA GLY A 16 -40.23 -22.53 -2.59
C GLY A 16 -39.07 -21.91 -1.82
N ILE A 17 -38.14 -22.74 -1.35
CA ILE A 17 -36.86 -22.26 -0.83
C ILE A 17 -36.05 -21.81 -2.05
N ALA A 18 -36.05 -20.51 -2.32
CA ALA A 18 -35.10 -19.93 -3.27
C ALA A 18 -33.72 -19.96 -2.62
N SER A 19 -32.94 -21.00 -2.93
CA SER A 19 -31.53 -21.05 -2.57
C SER A 19 -30.79 -19.96 -3.33
N LEU A 20 -30.54 -18.81 -2.69
CA LEU A 20 -29.59 -17.80 -3.20
C LEU A 20 -28.19 -18.41 -3.14
N THR A 21 -27.73 -19.01 -4.24
CA THR A 21 -26.35 -19.45 -4.37
C THR A 21 -25.48 -18.23 -4.67
N ALA A 22 -24.78 -17.73 -3.65
CA ALA A 22 -23.74 -16.72 -3.85
C ALA A 22 -22.50 -17.39 -4.46
N SER A 23 -22.21 -17.11 -5.73
CA SER A 23 -20.97 -17.54 -6.38
C SER A 23 -19.86 -16.53 -6.04
N ALA A 24 -18.86 -16.94 -5.28
CA ALA A 24 -17.68 -16.12 -5.03
C ALA A 24 -16.70 -16.30 -6.19
N GLN A 25 -16.46 -15.24 -6.97
CA GLN A 25 -15.44 -15.25 -8.01
C GLN A 25 -14.07 -15.00 -7.41
N LYS A 26 -13.12 -15.91 -7.64
CA LYS A 26 -11.70 -15.72 -7.31
C LYS A 26 -11.04 -14.98 -8.47
N ILE A 27 -10.66 -13.73 -8.24
CA ILE A 27 -9.90 -12.94 -9.22
C ILE A 27 -8.41 -13.27 -9.07
N ASN A 28 -7.70 -13.47 -10.18
CA ASN A 28 -6.26 -13.65 -10.12
C ASN A 28 -5.55 -12.30 -9.99
N GLU A 29 -4.59 -12.21 -9.07
CA GLU A 29 -3.79 -11.00 -8.86
C GLU A 29 -3.05 -10.54 -10.13
N GLN A 30 -2.63 -11.47 -10.99
CA GLN A 30 -1.99 -11.11 -12.27
C GLN A 30 -2.95 -10.38 -13.23
N GLU A 31 -4.26 -10.55 -13.08
CA GLU A 31 -5.28 -9.85 -13.86
C GLU A 31 -5.58 -8.45 -13.30
N LEU A 32 -5.29 -8.23 -12.00
CA LEU A 32 -5.50 -6.95 -11.32
C LEU A 32 -4.37 -5.95 -11.57
N LYS A 33 -3.17 -6.42 -11.91
CA LYS A 33 -1.99 -5.57 -12.11
C LYS A 33 -1.68 -5.38 -13.58
N VAL A 34 -1.77 -4.15 -14.04
CA VAL A 34 -1.36 -3.74 -15.39
C VAL A 34 0.01 -3.07 -15.36
N ASN A 35 0.71 -3.06 -16.51
CA ASN A 35 2.01 -2.41 -16.68
C ASN A 35 3.09 -2.88 -15.68
N VAL A 36 3.12 -4.19 -15.39
CA VAL A 36 4.10 -4.77 -14.47
C VAL A 36 5.51 -4.68 -15.07
N GLY A 37 6.34 -3.82 -14.48
CA GLY A 37 7.73 -3.61 -14.85
C GLY A 37 8.71 -3.94 -13.72
N LYS A 38 10.00 -4.07 -14.06
CA LYS A 38 11.06 -4.14 -13.06
C LYS A 38 11.30 -2.74 -12.48
N ILE A 39 11.61 -2.70 -11.18
CA ILE A 39 12.16 -1.49 -10.54
C ILE A 39 13.64 -1.43 -10.92
N SER A 40 14.05 -0.33 -11.56
CA SER A 40 15.39 -0.10 -12.09
C SER A 40 15.92 1.24 -11.59
N ASN A 41 17.25 1.43 -11.60
CA ASN A 41 17.95 2.61 -11.06
C ASN A 41 17.66 2.85 -9.58
N SER A 42 17.27 1.79 -8.86
CA SER A 42 16.83 1.83 -7.47
C SER A 42 17.94 2.35 -6.57
N THR A 43 19.18 1.90 -6.82
CA THR A 43 20.37 2.32 -6.08
C THR A 43 20.65 3.81 -6.27
N GLN A 44 20.45 4.33 -7.48
CA GLN A 44 20.69 5.74 -7.78
C GLN A 44 19.68 6.64 -7.04
N HIS A 45 18.39 6.31 -7.12
CA HIS A 45 17.36 7.09 -6.44
C HIS A 45 17.50 7.02 -4.91
N LEU A 46 17.78 5.84 -4.35
CA LEU A 46 17.95 5.69 -2.90
C LEU A 46 19.17 6.45 -2.36
N LYS A 47 20.24 6.61 -3.14
CA LYS A 47 21.41 7.40 -2.73
C LYS A 47 21.11 8.89 -2.54
N ASN A 48 20.06 9.40 -3.17
CA ASN A 48 19.63 10.80 -3.04
C ASN A 48 18.66 11.01 -1.86
N LEU A 49 18.17 9.92 -1.25
CA LEU A 49 17.33 10.01 -0.07
C LEU A 49 18.17 10.21 1.19
N GLU A 50 17.63 11.01 2.11
CA GLU A 50 18.22 11.33 3.40
C GLU A 50 17.30 10.79 4.51
N PRO A 51 17.61 9.62 5.09
CA PRO A 51 16.92 9.14 6.28
C PRO A 51 17.18 10.09 7.46
N VAL A 52 16.13 10.42 8.20
CA VAL A 52 16.20 11.33 9.36
C VAL A 52 15.52 10.72 10.58
N THR A 53 15.94 11.20 11.74
CA THR A 53 15.19 11.05 12.99
C THR A 53 14.39 12.30 13.26
N PHE A 54 13.17 12.17 13.77
CA PHE A 54 12.33 13.31 14.10
C PHE A 54 11.38 12.99 15.26
N GLN A 55 10.78 14.04 15.81
CA GLN A 55 9.73 13.92 16.82
C GLN A 55 8.56 14.79 16.40
N TYR A 56 7.33 14.29 16.59
CA TYR A 56 6.14 15.09 16.37
C TYR A 56 5.94 16.07 17.54
N ASP A 57 5.56 17.31 17.22
CA ASP A 57 5.10 18.27 18.23
C ASP A 57 3.67 17.93 18.66
N VAL A 58 3.55 16.86 19.42
CA VAL A 58 2.27 16.34 19.93
C VAL A 58 1.57 17.32 20.88
N ASN A 59 2.30 18.28 21.46
CA ASN A 59 1.75 19.31 22.33
C ASN A 59 1.02 20.39 21.54
N LYS A 60 1.62 20.85 20.44
CA LYS A 60 1.00 21.81 19.52
C LYS A 60 -0.13 21.18 18.70
N TYR A 61 0.03 19.93 18.29
CA TYR A 61 -0.89 19.23 17.39
C TYR A 61 -1.64 18.06 18.06
N LYS A 62 -2.08 18.22 19.32
CA LYS A 62 -2.78 17.17 20.11
C LYS A 62 -3.96 16.51 19.37
N HIS A 63 -4.71 17.30 18.60
CA HIS A 63 -5.87 16.84 17.83
C HIS A 63 -5.49 15.84 16.73
N LEU A 64 -4.23 15.83 16.29
CA LEU A 64 -3.73 14.88 15.29
C LEU A 64 -3.39 13.51 15.86
N LYS A 65 -3.38 13.30 17.19
CA LYS A 65 -3.09 12.00 17.83
C LYS A 65 -1.86 11.31 17.21
N LEU A 66 -0.80 12.08 16.95
CA LEU A 66 0.43 11.60 16.33
C LEU A 66 1.23 10.75 17.35
N PRO A 67 2.05 9.80 16.89
CA PRO A 67 2.87 9.01 17.79
C PRO A 67 3.86 9.92 18.54
N ALA A 68 4.04 9.65 19.83
CA ALA A 68 5.00 10.37 20.67
C ALA A 68 6.38 9.69 20.62
N GLY A 69 7.42 10.45 20.95
CA GLY A 69 8.80 9.97 20.99
C GLY A 69 9.50 10.04 19.65
N GLU A 70 10.75 9.57 19.63
CA GLU A 70 11.62 9.57 18.44
C GLU A 70 11.13 8.60 17.37
N GLN A 71 11.09 9.08 16.14
CA GLN A 71 10.68 8.36 14.95
C GLN A 71 11.83 8.37 13.94
N TYR A 72 11.89 7.32 13.12
CA TYR A 72 12.75 7.26 11.94
C TYR A 72 11.89 7.40 10.69
N GLY A 73 12.37 8.13 9.70
CA GLY A 73 11.67 8.26 8.43
C GLY A 73 12.37 9.22 7.50
N PHE A 74 11.58 9.93 6.71
CA PHE A 74 12.07 10.83 5.67
C PHE A 74 11.30 12.14 5.69
N MET A 75 11.94 13.22 5.28
CA MET A 75 11.24 14.45 4.96
C MET A 75 10.54 14.30 3.61
N ALA A 76 9.26 14.67 3.54
CA ALA A 76 8.50 14.64 2.28
C ALA A 76 9.19 15.45 1.16
N SER A 77 9.84 16.57 1.49
CA SER A 77 10.59 17.39 0.53
C SER A 77 11.82 16.70 -0.07
N ASN A 78 12.43 15.76 0.65
CA ASN A 78 13.56 14.96 0.17
C ASN A 78 13.08 13.77 -0.69
N VAL A 79 11.95 13.16 -0.35
CA VAL A 79 11.40 12.01 -1.09
C VAL A 79 10.68 12.43 -2.37
N GLN A 80 9.94 13.54 -2.36
CA GLN A 80 9.15 14.01 -3.49
C GLN A 80 9.89 14.05 -4.85
N PRO A 81 11.13 14.57 -4.96
CA PRO A 81 11.85 14.61 -6.24
C PRO A 81 12.26 13.22 -6.76
N GLU A 82 12.45 12.24 -5.88
CA GLU A 82 12.90 10.89 -6.25
C GLU A 82 11.74 9.90 -6.44
N PHE A 83 10.76 9.94 -5.52
CA PHE A 83 9.62 9.04 -5.49
C PHE A 83 8.32 9.82 -5.24
N PRO A 84 7.84 10.62 -6.21
CA PRO A 84 6.67 11.48 -6.03
C PRO A 84 5.40 10.69 -5.67
N ALA A 85 5.27 9.46 -6.15
CA ALA A 85 4.13 8.58 -5.86
C ALA A 85 4.11 8.04 -4.42
N MET A 86 5.19 8.22 -3.66
CA MET A 86 5.27 7.79 -2.25
C MET A 86 4.93 8.92 -1.27
N VAL A 87 4.77 10.15 -1.75
CA VAL A 87 4.36 11.28 -0.92
C VAL A 87 2.88 11.56 -1.18
N TYR A 88 2.10 11.66 -0.11
CA TYR A 88 0.67 11.98 -0.21
C TYR A 88 0.27 13.00 0.85
N GLU A 89 -0.83 13.71 0.58
CA GLU A 89 -1.43 14.62 1.54
C GLU A 89 -2.37 13.84 2.47
N ALA A 90 -1.98 13.68 3.72
CA ALA A 90 -2.86 13.17 4.76
C ALA A 90 -3.85 14.25 5.20
N SER A 91 -5.12 13.86 5.33
CA SER A 91 -6.20 14.73 5.81
C SER A 91 -6.79 14.17 7.10
N LYS A 92 -6.85 14.99 8.16
CA LYS A 92 -7.44 14.59 9.44
C LYS A 92 -8.50 15.59 9.88
N VAL A 93 -9.72 15.08 10.03
CA VAL A 93 -10.84 15.84 10.60
C VAL A 93 -10.70 15.86 12.12
N TYR A 94 -10.88 17.03 12.73
CA TYR A 94 -10.91 17.18 14.18
C TYR A 94 -11.93 18.23 14.62
N GLU A 95 -12.47 18.04 15.81
CA GLU A 95 -13.42 18.97 16.42
C GLU A 95 -12.69 20.25 16.87
N ALA A 96 -13.24 21.40 16.49
CA ALA A 96 -12.76 22.74 16.82
C ALA A 96 -13.82 23.57 17.57
N GLY A 97 -14.71 22.90 18.32
CA GLY A 97 -15.76 23.50 19.12
C GLY A 97 -17.10 22.78 18.96
N LYS A 98 -18.15 23.26 19.64
CA LYS A 98 -19.49 22.69 19.52
C LYS A 98 -20.01 22.89 18.08
N ASN A 99 -20.26 21.79 17.38
CA ASN A 99 -20.73 21.75 15.98
C ASN A 99 -19.77 22.41 14.97
N ASN A 100 -18.46 22.39 15.21
CA ASN A 100 -17.47 22.94 14.29
C ASN A 100 -16.33 21.94 14.08
N ALA A 101 -16.22 21.39 12.87
CA ALA A 101 -15.14 20.50 12.48
C ALA A 101 -14.14 21.24 11.58
N LYS A 102 -12.85 20.99 11.78
CA LYS A 102 -11.76 21.47 10.93
C LYS A 102 -11.01 20.30 10.30
N VAL A 103 -10.35 20.57 9.19
CA VAL A 103 -9.47 19.60 8.52
C VAL A 103 -8.04 20.10 8.61
N ALA A 104 -7.16 19.26 9.16
CA ALA A 104 -5.72 19.44 9.06
C ALA A 104 -5.21 18.65 7.84
N ARG A 105 -4.32 19.28 7.07
CA ARG A 105 -3.66 18.67 5.92
C ARG A 105 -2.15 18.76 6.09
N TYR A 106 -1.45 17.66 5.81
CA TYR A 106 0.01 17.61 5.88
C TYR A 106 0.55 16.51 4.96
N ASN A 107 1.77 16.68 4.45
CA ASN A 107 2.41 15.67 3.63
C ASN A 107 2.98 14.54 4.50
N GLU A 108 2.79 13.32 4.03
CA GLU A 108 3.29 12.10 4.66
C GLU A 108 3.95 11.20 3.60
N VAL A 109 4.91 10.38 4.03
CA VAL A 109 5.69 9.48 3.18
C VAL A 109 5.24 8.04 3.42
N GLN A 110 4.84 7.34 2.36
CA GLN A 110 4.56 5.89 2.36
C GLN A 110 5.86 5.09 2.41
N THR A 111 6.49 5.07 3.58
CA THR A 111 7.79 4.43 3.80
C THR A 111 7.77 2.94 3.47
N GLU A 112 6.62 2.26 3.67
CA GLU A 112 6.45 0.84 3.33
C GLU A 112 6.69 0.55 1.84
N ASN A 113 6.38 1.50 0.95
CA ASN A 113 6.60 1.35 -0.49
C ASN A 113 8.09 1.39 -0.87
N LEU A 114 8.99 1.83 0.02
CA LEU A 114 10.43 1.74 -0.21
C LEU A 114 10.96 0.31 -0.07
N ILE A 115 10.25 -0.60 0.61
CA ILE A 115 10.69 -2.00 0.79
C ILE A 115 11.00 -2.69 -0.56
N PRO A 116 10.10 -2.73 -1.55
CA PRO A 116 10.41 -3.34 -2.85
C PRO A 116 11.53 -2.60 -3.61
N VAL A 117 11.68 -1.29 -3.41
CA VAL A 117 12.78 -0.51 -4.01
C VAL A 117 14.13 -0.88 -3.38
N LEU A 118 14.19 -1.06 -2.07
CA LEU A 118 15.37 -1.53 -1.34
C LEU A 118 15.79 -2.94 -1.82
N VAL A 119 14.82 -3.84 -2.00
CA VAL A 119 15.09 -5.18 -2.56
C VAL A 119 15.67 -5.08 -3.98
N ALA A 120 15.15 -4.17 -4.81
CA ALA A 120 15.68 -3.95 -6.16
C ALA A 120 17.10 -3.36 -6.13
N ALA A 121 17.39 -2.42 -5.23
CA ALA A 121 18.73 -1.86 -5.06
C ALA A 121 19.75 -2.89 -4.57
N ILE A 122 19.38 -3.76 -3.62
CA ILE A 122 20.26 -4.87 -3.19
C ILE A 122 20.59 -5.79 -4.37
N LYS A 123 19.61 -6.08 -5.25
CA LYS A 123 19.84 -6.89 -6.46
C LYS A 123 20.76 -6.19 -7.46
N GLU A 124 20.57 -4.89 -7.68
CA GLU A 124 21.45 -4.07 -8.53
C GLU A 124 22.89 -4.07 -7.99
N GLN A 125 23.05 -3.80 -6.69
CA GLN A 125 24.36 -3.83 -6.01
C GLN A 125 25.02 -5.21 -6.08
N GLN A 126 24.26 -6.29 -5.90
CA GLN A 126 24.79 -7.65 -6.01
C GLN A 126 25.31 -7.95 -7.42
N ALA A 127 24.59 -7.51 -8.47
CA ALA A 127 25.02 -7.66 -9.84
C ALA A 127 26.31 -6.87 -10.14
N GLU A 128 26.44 -5.66 -9.61
CA GLU A 128 27.65 -4.84 -9.72
C GLU A 128 28.85 -5.50 -9.01
N ILE A 129 28.64 -6.05 -7.80
CA ILE A 129 29.67 -6.79 -7.06
C ILE A 129 30.16 -8.01 -7.85
N GLU A 130 29.25 -8.75 -8.48
CA GLU A 130 29.62 -9.91 -9.30
C GLU A 130 30.41 -9.53 -10.54
N LEU A 131 30.07 -8.39 -11.17
CA LEU A 131 30.82 -7.85 -12.29
C LEU A 131 32.24 -7.44 -11.87
N LEU A 132 32.36 -6.67 -10.79
CA LEU A 132 33.66 -6.23 -10.25
C LEU A 132 34.54 -7.42 -9.84
N LYS A 133 33.96 -8.47 -9.24
CA LYS A 133 34.70 -9.70 -8.90
C LYS A 133 35.28 -10.38 -10.14
N LYS A 134 34.54 -10.44 -11.24
CA LYS A 134 35.02 -11.01 -12.51
C LYS A 134 36.14 -10.16 -13.10
N GLU A 135 35.99 -8.84 -13.10
CA GLU A 135 37.02 -7.93 -13.59
C GLU A 135 38.33 -8.08 -12.80
N VAL A 136 38.25 -8.12 -11.47
CA VAL A 136 39.41 -8.35 -10.60
C VAL A 136 40.10 -9.68 -10.92
N GLN A 137 39.36 -10.75 -11.21
CA GLN A 137 39.93 -12.03 -11.61
C GLN A 137 40.67 -11.94 -12.95
N LEU A 138 40.08 -11.26 -13.93
CA LEU A 138 40.70 -11.04 -15.24
C LEU A 138 41.99 -10.21 -15.13
N LEU A 139 41.98 -9.15 -14.34
CA LEU A 139 43.16 -8.31 -14.10
C LEU A 139 44.27 -9.10 -13.43
N LYS A 140 43.95 -9.91 -12.41
CA LYS A 140 44.92 -10.80 -11.74
C LYS A 140 45.51 -11.86 -12.68
N ALA A 141 44.75 -12.34 -13.65
CA ALA A 141 45.23 -13.28 -14.66
C ALA A 141 46.17 -12.62 -15.68
N LYS A 142 45.93 -11.34 -16.02
CA LYS A 142 46.79 -10.57 -16.93
C LYS A 142 48.10 -10.08 -16.30
N SER A 143 48.15 -9.97 -14.98
CA SER A 143 49.34 -9.54 -14.24
C SER A 143 50.30 -10.69 -13.87
N LYS A 144 49.96 -11.92 -14.23
CA LYS A 144 50.84 -13.10 -14.12
C LYS A 144 51.50 -13.37 -15.47
#